data_AF-A0A3Q7PN07-F1
#
_entry.id   AF-A0A3Q7PN07-F1
#
_cell.length_a   1.000
_cell.length_b   1.000
_cell.length_c   1.000
_cell.angle_alpha   90.00
_cell.angle_beta   90.00
_cell.angle_gamma   90.00
#
_symmetry.space_group_name_H-M   'P 1'
#
loop_
_entity.id
_entity.type
_entity.pdbx_description
1 polymer ?
#
loop_
_entity_poly.entity_id
_entity_poly.type
_entity_poly.pdbx_seq_one_letter_code
_entity_poly.pdbx_strand_id
1 'polypeptide(L)'
;MDRPGEAEQPPQPQPWGRLLRLGAGEGEPHVLLSKREWTIGRRRGCDLSFPGNKLVSGDHCKIIVDEKSGQVSLEDTSTNGTVINKLKVVKKQTCPLQTGDVIYLVYRKNEPEHNVAYLYESLNEKQGITQDSFEANKENVFHVTKDTSGAGRGDDPQVLLSSPTTQACFEEPQPSTSTSDLFPTASTSSMEPTSAGQAPSSSSDGEPDLTLQLLVADQCSDTHTTLGNVRSEAVKPDKMEETLTCIICQDLLHDCVSLQPCMHTFCAACYSGWMERSTLCPTCRCPVERICKNHILNNLVEAYLLQHPDKSRSEEDVRSMAARNKITQDMLQPKVRRSFSDEEGSSEDLLELSDVDSESSDVSQPYIVCRQCPEYRRQAGQSLPCPGPGSEPGSAPAPGDTPSTSTSVTTAQDYVCALQGSHAICTCCFEPMPDRRAEREQDPRIAPQQCAVCLQPFCHLYWGCARPGCLGCLAPFCELDLGDRCLDGVLSNNHYESDVLKNYLATRGLTWKNMLTESLVALQRGAFLLSDYRITGNTVLCYCCGLRSFRELTYQYRQNIPASELPVAVTSRPDCYWGRNCRTQVKAHHAMRFNHICEQTRFKN
;
A
#
# COMPACT_ATOMS: atom_id res chain seq x y z
N MET A 1 43.05 55.82 46.57
CA MET A 1 41.60 55.99 46.34
C MET A 1 41.45 55.62 44.89
N ASP A 2 41.01 54.40 44.59
CA ASP A 2 41.04 53.91 43.22
C ASP A 2 39.75 53.13 42.98
N ARG A 3 39.05 53.46 41.89
CA ARG A 3 37.85 52.75 41.46
C ARG A 3 38.27 51.61 40.53
N PRO A 4 37.73 50.38 40.70
CA PRO A 4 37.73 49.41 39.63
C PRO A 4 36.99 50.01 38.41
N GLY A 5 37.54 49.84 37.22
CA GLY A 5 36.88 50.26 35.99
C GLY A 5 35.62 49.45 35.70
N GLU A 6 34.61 50.10 35.14
CA GLU A 6 33.44 49.41 34.60
C GLU A 6 33.88 48.62 33.36
N ALA A 7 33.69 47.30 33.37
CA ALA A 7 33.95 46.48 32.20
C ALA A 7 32.84 46.71 31.16
N GLU A 8 33.21 47.17 29.96
CA GLU A 8 32.28 47.29 28.84
C GLU A 8 31.64 45.93 28.55
N GLN A 9 30.31 45.86 28.61
CA GLN A 9 29.59 44.67 28.19
C GLN A 9 29.76 44.49 26.68
N PRO A 10 30.01 43.27 26.17
CA PRO A 10 30.05 43.03 24.75
C PRO A 10 28.70 43.41 24.12
N PRO A 11 28.69 44.00 22.91
CA PRO A 11 27.45 44.46 22.29
C PRO A 11 26.47 43.31 22.11
N GLN A 12 25.25 43.48 22.64
CA GLN A 12 24.14 42.54 22.46
C GLN A 12 23.90 42.34 20.95
N PRO A 13 23.97 41.11 20.42
CA PRO A 13 23.79 40.88 19.00
C PRO A 13 22.34 41.21 18.61
N GLN A 14 22.18 42.09 17.62
CA GLN A 14 20.86 42.48 17.13
C GLN A 14 20.15 41.27 16.48
N PRO A 15 18.84 41.10 16.69
CA PRO A 15 18.09 40.01 16.09
C PRO A 15 17.91 40.26 14.59
N TRP A 16 18.41 39.33 13.77
CA TRP A 16 18.35 39.39 12.31
C TRP A 16 17.06 38.78 11.73
N GLY A 17 16.31 38.03 12.55
CA GLY A 17 15.03 37.42 12.18
C GLY A 17 14.17 37.11 13.40
N ARG A 18 12.93 36.66 13.17
CA ARG A 18 12.04 36.16 14.21
C ARG A 18 11.18 34.98 13.74
N LEU A 19 10.74 34.17 14.71
CA LEU A 19 9.78 33.10 14.51
C LEU A 19 8.49 33.40 15.29
N LEU A 20 7.34 33.40 14.62
CA LEU A 20 6.02 33.55 15.21
C LEU A 20 5.30 32.19 15.23
N ARG A 21 4.74 31.77 16.37
CA ARG A 21 4.05 30.49 16.45
C ARG A 21 2.70 30.56 15.73
N LEU A 22 2.44 29.63 14.82
CA LEU A 22 1.11 29.43 14.24
C LEU A 22 0.27 28.48 15.11
N GLY A 23 -1.01 28.81 15.25
CA GLY A 23 -1.99 28.02 15.99
C GLY A 23 -1.96 28.19 17.52
N ALA A 24 -1.10 29.04 18.06
CA ALA A 24 -1.17 29.47 19.46
C ALA A 24 -2.17 30.64 19.62
N GLY A 25 -2.66 30.83 20.85
CA GLY A 25 -3.55 31.95 21.18
C GLY A 25 -2.86 33.31 21.16
N GLU A 26 -3.65 34.38 21.05
CA GLU A 26 -3.16 35.77 21.08
C GLU A 26 -2.43 36.06 22.40
N GLY A 27 -1.10 36.08 22.35
CA GLY A 27 -0.24 36.30 23.53
C GLY A 27 1.04 35.47 23.60
N GLU A 28 1.24 34.44 22.75
CA GLU A 28 2.53 33.74 22.73
C GLU A 28 3.67 34.66 22.25
N PRO A 29 4.85 34.65 22.92
CA PRO A 29 5.97 35.50 22.55
C PRO A 29 6.65 35.03 21.25
N HIS A 30 7.01 35.97 20.39
CA HIS A 30 7.81 35.70 19.20
C HIS A 30 9.27 35.42 19.58
N VAL A 31 9.88 34.40 18.96
CA VAL A 31 11.27 34.02 19.23
C VAL A 31 12.18 34.89 18.36
N LEU A 32 13.03 35.70 18.98
CA LEU A 32 14.00 36.56 18.28
C LEU A 32 15.28 35.77 17.98
N LEU A 33 15.69 35.74 16.70
CA LEU A 33 16.88 35.05 16.24
C LEU A 33 18.08 36.02 16.25
N SER A 34 18.93 35.92 17.28
CA SER A 34 20.10 36.78 17.49
C SER A 34 21.45 36.04 17.49
N LYS A 35 21.45 34.72 17.32
CA LYS A 35 22.65 33.90 17.16
C LYS A 35 22.89 33.59 15.69
N ARG A 36 24.16 33.35 15.30
CA ARG A 36 24.53 32.93 13.94
C ARG A 36 23.93 31.57 13.57
N GLU A 37 23.95 30.64 14.52
CA GLU A 37 23.26 29.35 14.46
C GLU A 37 22.25 29.29 15.60
N TRP A 38 21.01 28.89 15.28
CA TRP A 38 19.90 28.77 16.22
C TRP A 38 19.33 27.35 16.19
N THR A 39 19.57 26.59 17.26
CA THR A 39 19.24 25.17 17.33
C THR A 39 17.80 24.94 17.83
N ILE A 40 17.12 23.97 17.22
CA ILE A 40 15.71 23.66 17.51
C ILE A 40 15.58 22.16 17.77
N GLY A 41 14.95 21.75 18.87
CA GLY A 41 14.89 20.34 19.25
C GLY A 41 14.15 20.02 20.54
N ARG A 42 14.20 18.76 20.97
CA ARG A 42 13.62 18.27 22.24
C ARG A 42 14.62 18.34 23.41
N ARG A 43 15.93 18.42 23.15
CA ARG A 43 16.94 18.57 24.20
C ARG A 43 16.80 19.95 24.86
N ARG A 44 16.95 20.00 26.19
CA ARG A 44 16.95 21.26 26.98
C ARG A 44 18.09 22.22 26.65
N GLY A 45 19.09 21.78 25.88
CA GLY A 45 20.20 22.60 25.39
C GLY A 45 19.96 23.26 24.03
N CYS A 46 18.82 23.01 23.37
CA CYS A 46 18.46 23.71 22.13
C CYS A 46 17.94 25.13 22.43
N ASP A 47 18.26 26.08 21.56
CA ASP A 47 17.84 27.49 21.69
C ASP A 47 16.31 27.65 21.63
N LEU A 48 15.63 26.80 20.86
CA LEU A 48 14.19 26.58 20.93
C LEU A 48 13.91 25.11 21.28
N SER A 49 13.57 24.87 22.55
CA SER A 49 13.49 23.54 23.15
C SER A 49 12.05 23.09 23.47
N PHE A 50 11.67 21.88 23.05
CA PHE A 50 10.35 21.26 23.23
C PHE A 50 10.40 19.97 24.08
N PRO A 51 10.83 20.00 25.36
CA PRO A 51 11.24 18.81 26.10
C PRO A 51 10.12 17.77 26.32
N GLY A 52 8.85 18.19 26.35
CA GLY A 52 7.70 17.29 26.45
C GLY A 52 7.23 16.70 25.11
N ASN A 53 7.62 17.27 23.97
CA ASN A 53 7.07 16.86 22.67
C ASN A 53 7.88 15.70 22.06
N LYS A 54 7.35 14.48 22.19
CA LYS A 54 7.97 13.25 21.65
C LYS A 54 8.12 13.24 20.12
N LEU A 55 7.31 14.01 19.37
CA LEU A 55 7.37 14.09 17.90
C LEU A 55 8.54 14.94 17.40
N VAL A 56 9.13 15.78 18.26
CA VAL A 56 10.34 16.56 17.98
C VAL A 56 11.56 15.68 18.34
N SER A 57 12.51 15.54 17.41
CA SER A 57 13.80 14.86 17.65
C SER A 57 14.68 15.60 18.66
N GLY A 58 15.66 14.90 19.24
CA GLY A 58 16.56 15.44 20.28
C GLY A 58 17.18 16.77 19.85
N ASP A 59 17.91 16.73 18.75
CA ASP A 59 18.15 17.89 17.87
C ASP A 59 17.24 17.65 16.65
N HIS A 60 16.58 18.70 16.13
CA HIS A 60 15.59 18.56 15.05
C HIS A 60 16.03 19.31 13.79
N CYS A 61 16.33 20.59 13.93
CA CYS A 61 16.93 21.38 12.87
C CYS A 61 17.71 22.54 13.49
N LYS A 62 18.42 23.28 12.65
CA LYS A 62 19.06 24.53 13.02
C LYS A 62 18.86 25.55 11.91
N ILE A 63 18.64 26.81 12.30
CA ILE A 63 18.59 27.94 11.38
C ILE A 63 19.96 28.62 11.43
N ILE A 64 20.56 28.87 10.28
CA ILE A 64 21.90 29.44 10.13
C ILE A 64 21.80 30.68 9.25
N VAL A 65 22.36 31.81 9.71
CA VAL A 65 22.62 32.98 8.88
C VAL A 65 24.09 33.01 8.47
N ASP A 66 24.35 33.28 7.19
CA ASP A 66 25.69 33.63 6.70
C ASP A 66 25.96 35.12 6.89
N GLU A 67 26.95 35.42 7.72
CA GLU A 67 27.40 36.78 8.05
C GLU A 67 27.93 37.56 6.83
N LYS A 68 28.28 36.88 5.72
CA LYS A 68 28.83 37.52 4.52
C LYS A 68 27.77 37.91 3.48
N SER A 69 26.78 37.04 3.25
CA SER A 69 25.69 37.28 2.29
C SER A 69 24.40 37.79 2.93
N GLY A 70 24.25 37.66 4.24
CA GLY A 70 22.98 37.86 4.94
C GLY A 70 21.95 36.76 4.68
N GLN A 71 22.30 35.71 3.91
CA GLN A 71 21.37 34.64 3.57
C GLN A 71 21.08 33.74 4.77
N VAL A 72 19.80 33.44 4.98
CA VAL A 72 19.33 32.54 6.04
C VAL A 72 18.97 31.18 5.42
N SER A 73 19.28 30.11 6.14
CA SER A 73 18.97 28.74 5.73
C SER A 73 18.64 27.85 6.93
N LEU A 74 17.94 26.73 6.69
CA LEU A 74 17.61 25.71 7.67
C LEU A 74 18.23 24.37 7.26
N GLU A 75 18.90 23.71 8.19
CA GLU A 75 19.43 22.35 8.04
C GLU A 75 18.59 21.36 8.88
N ASP A 76 17.98 20.37 8.23
CA ASP A 76 17.22 19.31 8.93
C ASP A 76 18.15 18.19 9.42
N THR A 77 18.13 17.92 10.73
CA THR A 77 18.88 16.83 11.38
C THR A 77 17.96 15.73 11.94
N SER A 78 16.66 15.99 11.98
CA SER A 78 15.63 15.22 12.68
C SER A 78 15.38 13.80 12.13
N THR A 79 14.65 13.00 12.91
CA THR A 79 14.20 11.65 12.53
C THR A 79 12.97 11.72 11.61
N ASN A 80 12.06 12.65 11.88
CA ASN A 80 10.77 12.76 11.20
C ASN A 80 10.84 13.64 9.94
N GLY A 81 11.78 14.60 9.89
CA GLY A 81 12.07 15.53 8.82
C GLY A 81 11.23 16.80 8.87
N THR A 82 11.90 17.95 8.90
CA THR A 82 11.32 19.30 8.84
C THR A 82 10.61 19.54 7.50
N VAL A 83 9.53 20.32 7.51
CA VAL A 83 8.73 20.68 6.33
C VAL A 83 8.62 22.20 6.23
N ILE A 84 8.98 22.81 5.09
CA ILE A 84 8.85 24.26 4.83
C ILE A 84 7.80 24.44 3.73
N ASN A 85 6.81 25.32 3.93
CA ASN A 85 5.74 25.60 2.97
C ASN A 85 5.02 24.34 2.43
N LYS A 86 4.87 23.31 3.29
CA LYS A 86 4.31 21.98 2.98
C LYS A 86 5.18 21.09 2.07
N LEU A 87 6.40 21.52 1.71
CA LEU A 87 7.44 20.72 1.06
C LEU A 87 8.42 20.17 2.11
N LYS A 88 8.85 18.92 1.97
CA LYS A 88 9.76 18.30 2.95
C LYS A 88 11.21 18.65 2.65
N VAL A 89 11.93 19.13 3.67
CA VAL A 89 13.38 19.42 3.57
C VAL A 89 14.16 18.10 3.46
N VAL A 90 15.18 18.07 2.62
CA VAL A 90 16.06 16.90 2.51
C VAL A 90 17.02 16.89 3.71
N LYS A 91 17.01 15.81 4.47
CA LYS A 91 17.83 15.64 5.68
C LYS A 91 19.32 15.83 5.38
N LYS A 92 20.03 16.55 6.26
CA LYS A 92 21.44 17.00 6.12
C LYS A 92 21.70 17.89 4.89
N GLN A 93 20.69 18.49 4.28
CA GLN A 93 20.86 19.57 3.29
C GLN A 93 20.33 20.88 3.87
N THR A 94 20.94 21.99 3.46
CA THR A 94 20.47 23.35 3.79
C THR A 94 19.42 23.79 2.79
N CYS A 95 18.28 24.26 3.30
CA CYS A 95 17.21 24.89 2.52
C CYS A 95 17.23 26.41 2.80
N PRO A 96 17.28 27.30 1.79
CA PRO A 96 17.20 28.73 2.04
C PRO A 96 15.83 29.10 2.64
N LEU A 97 15.79 30.15 3.45
CA LEU A 97 14.58 30.71 4.07
C LEU A 97 14.35 32.16 3.63
N GLN A 98 13.08 32.53 3.47
CA GLN A 98 12.60 33.85 3.07
C GLN A 98 11.50 34.36 4.02
N THR A 99 11.36 35.68 4.14
CA THR A 99 10.26 36.30 4.91
C THR A 99 8.91 35.80 4.41
N GLY A 100 8.13 35.17 5.29
CA GLY A 100 6.85 34.54 4.96
C GLY A 100 6.86 33.00 4.96
N ASP A 101 8.03 32.36 5.05
CA ASP A 101 8.14 30.90 5.06
C ASP A 101 7.56 30.28 6.34
N VAL A 102 6.79 29.19 6.18
CA VAL A 102 6.22 28.44 7.31
C VAL A 102 6.97 27.13 7.54
N ILE A 103 7.71 27.09 8.64
CA ILE A 103 8.55 25.99 9.11
C ILE A 103 7.74 25.08 10.04
N TYR A 104 7.41 23.87 9.60
CA TYR A 104 6.76 22.82 10.38
C TYR A 104 7.82 21.86 10.94
N LEU A 105 8.02 21.93 12.26
CA LEU A 105 8.80 20.97 13.06
C LEU A 105 8.00 19.68 13.35
N VAL A 106 6.67 19.77 13.29
CA VAL A 106 5.77 18.61 13.25
C VAL A 106 4.72 18.92 12.19
N TYR A 107 4.63 18.06 11.17
CA TYR A 107 3.65 18.14 10.11
C TYR A 107 2.79 16.87 10.07
N ARG A 108 1.50 17.01 10.40
CA ARG A 108 0.46 15.99 10.28
C ARG A 108 -0.59 16.49 9.29
N LYS A 109 -0.74 15.77 8.17
CA LYS A 109 -1.73 16.09 7.14
C LYS A 109 -3.18 15.82 7.60
N ASN A 110 -3.36 14.80 8.45
CA ASN A 110 -4.67 14.30 8.87
C ASN A 110 -5.08 14.72 10.29
N GLU A 111 -4.13 15.29 11.04
CA GLU A 111 -4.25 15.63 12.47
C GLU A 111 -3.68 17.07 12.67
N PRO A 112 -4.22 18.09 11.97
CA PRO A 112 -3.56 19.39 11.84
C PRO A 112 -3.40 20.15 13.16
N GLU A 113 -4.21 19.87 14.16
CA GLU A 113 -4.11 20.36 15.54
C GLU A 113 -2.83 19.88 16.26
N HIS A 114 -2.19 18.81 15.80
CA HIS A 114 -0.90 18.33 16.30
C HIS A 114 0.32 19.00 15.63
N ASN A 115 0.11 19.98 14.75
CA ASN A 115 1.19 20.67 14.05
C ASN A 115 2.01 21.60 14.97
N VAL A 116 3.32 21.63 14.73
CA VAL A 116 4.26 22.55 15.39
C VAL A 116 4.88 23.39 14.28
N ALA A 117 4.28 24.55 14.01
CA ALA A 117 4.58 25.37 12.84
C ALA A 117 4.91 26.82 13.23
N TYR A 118 5.98 27.37 12.67
CA TYR A 118 6.43 28.74 12.87
C TYR A 118 6.49 29.49 11.55
N LEU A 119 5.97 30.71 11.53
CA LEU A 119 6.22 31.68 10.47
C LEU A 119 7.59 32.34 10.71
N TYR A 120 8.46 32.34 9.70
CA TYR A 120 9.74 33.05 9.72
C TYR A 120 9.61 34.42 9.05
N GLU A 121 10.20 35.42 9.69
CA GLU A 121 10.31 36.79 9.17
C GLU A 121 11.73 37.32 9.35
N SER A 122 12.31 37.91 8.30
CA SER A 122 13.56 38.67 8.39
C SER A 122 13.32 39.99 9.12
N LEU A 123 14.31 40.46 9.87
CA LEU A 123 14.32 41.79 10.48
C LEU A 123 15.24 42.77 9.75
N ASN A 124 16.04 42.28 8.79
CA ASN A 124 17.01 43.09 8.03
C ASN A 124 16.38 44.01 6.96
N GLU A 125 15.09 43.84 6.63
CA GLU A 125 14.44 44.53 5.51
C GLU A 125 14.05 46.01 5.82
N LYS A 126 14.31 46.52 7.02
CA LYS A 126 13.95 47.89 7.46
C LYS A 126 14.98 48.99 7.13
N GLN A 127 15.61 48.92 5.96
CA GLN A 127 16.35 50.04 5.36
C GLN A 127 15.99 50.24 3.88
N GLY A 128 14.69 50.26 3.58
CA GLY A 128 14.19 50.58 2.24
C GLY A 128 12.73 51.06 2.27
N ILE A 129 12.45 52.07 1.45
CA ILE A 129 11.13 52.68 1.17
C ILE A 129 10.54 53.49 2.33
N THR A 130 10.22 54.75 2.00
CA THR A 130 9.63 55.74 2.90
C THR A 130 8.13 55.55 3.09
N GLN A 131 7.67 56.00 4.26
CA GLN A 131 6.28 56.33 4.55
C GLN A 131 5.64 57.15 3.41
N ASP A 132 4.50 56.67 2.90
CA ASP A 132 3.38 57.55 2.58
C ASP A 132 2.03 56.86 2.84
N SER A 133 0.96 57.62 2.69
CA SER A 133 -0.25 57.60 3.52
C SER A 133 -1.40 56.72 3.01
N PHE A 134 -2.37 56.48 3.91
CA PHE A 134 -3.69 55.91 3.57
C PHE A 134 -4.45 56.87 2.64
N GLU A 135 -5.10 56.33 1.60
CA GLU A 135 -6.48 56.72 1.30
C GLU A 135 -7.22 55.61 0.54
N ALA A 136 -8.52 55.78 0.30
CA ALA A 136 -9.41 54.65 0.00
C ALA A 136 -10.34 54.86 -1.21
N ASN A 137 -10.59 53.72 -1.89
CA ASN A 137 -11.80 53.39 -2.64
C ASN A 137 -11.94 53.90 -4.09
N LYS A 138 -12.79 53.18 -4.84
CA LYS A 138 -13.36 53.44 -6.19
C LYS A 138 -12.53 53.24 -7.48
N GLU A 139 -13.17 52.47 -8.36
CA GLU A 139 -13.33 52.67 -9.82
C GLU A 139 -12.26 52.20 -10.84
N ASN A 140 -12.55 51.00 -11.38
CA ASN A 140 -12.82 50.73 -12.81
C ASN A 140 -11.71 50.72 -13.88
N VAL A 141 -11.75 49.59 -14.63
CA VAL A 141 -11.52 49.46 -16.08
C VAL A 141 -10.10 49.74 -16.60
N PHE A 142 -9.40 48.65 -16.90
CA PHE A 142 -8.28 48.67 -17.85
C PHE A 142 -8.79 48.85 -19.28
N HIS A 143 -8.38 49.94 -19.95
CA HIS A 143 -8.58 50.08 -21.39
C HIS A 143 -7.56 49.24 -22.17
N VAL A 144 -8.04 48.37 -23.04
CA VAL A 144 -7.23 47.71 -24.07
C VAL A 144 -7.01 48.68 -25.24
N THR A 145 -5.76 48.90 -25.63
CA THR A 145 -5.40 49.66 -26.83
C THR A 145 -5.57 48.84 -28.11
N LYS A 146 -5.69 49.54 -29.24
CA LYS A 146 -6.37 49.06 -30.46
C LYS A 146 -5.47 49.20 -31.69
N ASP A 147 -5.50 48.18 -32.55
CA ASP A 147 -5.46 48.34 -34.01
C ASP A 147 -6.37 47.28 -34.67
N THR A 148 -7.36 47.61 -35.52
CA THR A 148 -7.29 48.09 -36.93
C THR A 148 -6.90 46.93 -37.87
N SER A 149 -7.71 46.42 -38.82
CA SER A 149 -9.04 46.75 -39.40
C SER A 149 -9.65 45.48 -40.08
N GLY A 150 -10.88 45.39 -40.61
CA GLY A 150 -12.04 46.30 -40.72
C GLY A 150 -13.21 45.69 -41.54
N ALA A 151 -14.37 46.37 -41.57
CA ALA A 151 -15.59 46.18 -42.42
C ALA A 151 -16.27 44.78 -42.55
N GLY A 152 -17.61 44.63 -42.47
CA GLY A 152 -18.68 45.60 -42.15
C GLY A 152 -20.10 45.10 -42.51
N ARG A 153 -21.15 45.82 -42.04
CA ARG A 153 -22.62 45.54 -42.12
C ARG A 153 -23.13 44.35 -41.26
N GLY A 154 -24.29 44.44 -40.59
CA GLY A 154 -25.16 45.61 -40.38
C GLY A 154 -26.43 45.30 -39.57
N ASP A 155 -26.94 46.35 -38.89
CA ASP A 155 -28.29 46.59 -38.35
C ASP A 155 -28.91 45.66 -37.26
N ASP A 156 -29.34 46.30 -36.16
CA ASP A 156 -30.11 45.83 -34.98
C ASP A 156 -30.99 47.03 -34.53
N PRO A 157 -32.19 46.86 -33.91
CA PRO A 157 -32.28 47.19 -32.47
C PRO A 157 -33.37 46.49 -31.62
N GLN A 158 -32.97 46.01 -30.42
CA GLN A 158 -33.69 46.06 -29.10
C GLN A 158 -34.98 45.19 -28.93
N VAL A 159 -35.33 44.62 -27.76
CA VAL A 159 -35.61 45.25 -26.43
C VAL A 159 -35.59 44.20 -25.28
N LEU A 160 -35.05 44.62 -24.12
CA LEU A 160 -35.21 44.21 -22.69
C LEU A 160 -35.89 42.89 -22.25
N LEU A 161 -35.32 42.26 -21.20
CA LEU A 161 -35.98 41.33 -20.25
C LEU A 161 -36.43 42.05 -18.95
N SER A 162 -37.43 41.49 -18.26
CA SER A 162 -37.65 41.63 -16.80
C SER A 162 -38.57 40.52 -16.24
N SER A 163 -38.45 40.24 -14.93
CA SER A 163 -38.99 39.05 -14.23
C SER A 163 -40.45 39.20 -13.72
N PRO A 164 -41.00 38.18 -13.01
CA PRO A 164 -40.95 38.25 -11.53
C PRO A 164 -40.74 36.92 -10.76
N THR A 165 -40.45 37.06 -9.47
CA THR A 165 -40.23 36.02 -8.42
C THR A 165 -41.55 35.32 -8.00
N THR A 166 -41.57 34.20 -7.25
CA THR A 166 -41.44 34.16 -5.77
C THR A 166 -41.40 32.71 -5.21
N GLN A 167 -40.57 32.52 -4.16
CA GLN A 167 -40.59 31.56 -3.03
C GLN A 167 -41.92 30.84 -2.67
N ALA A 168 -42.00 29.68 -1.98
CA ALA A 168 -41.05 28.67 -1.40
C ALA A 168 -41.87 27.34 -1.13
N CYS A 169 -41.54 26.30 -0.32
CA CYS A 169 -40.51 26.02 0.70
C CYS A 169 -40.27 24.47 0.85
N PHE A 170 -40.01 23.94 2.06
CA PHE A 170 -39.75 22.52 2.38
C PHE A 170 -40.85 21.88 3.28
N GLU A 171 -41.03 20.54 3.20
CA GLU A 171 -41.08 19.62 4.38
C GLU A 171 -41.04 18.12 3.98
N GLU A 172 -40.83 17.21 4.94
CA GLU A 172 -40.72 15.74 4.77
C GLU A 172 -42.06 14.98 4.97
N PRO A 173 -42.13 13.67 4.65
CA PRO A 173 -43.12 12.80 5.31
C PRO A 173 -42.65 11.37 5.68
N GLN A 174 -42.57 11.09 6.99
CA GLN A 174 -42.70 9.77 7.65
C GLN A 174 -43.25 10.00 9.08
N PRO A 175 -43.93 9.03 9.72
CA PRO A 175 -44.89 8.03 9.23
C PRO A 175 -46.22 8.09 10.05
N SER A 176 -47.24 7.25 9.76
CA SER A 176 -48.06 6.55 10.79
C SER A 176 -49.27 5.73 10.28
N THR A 177 -49.60 4.73 11.09
CA THR A 177 -50.72 3.78 11.17
C THR A 177 -52.17 4.24 10.84
N SER A 178 -53.04 3.31 10.37
CA SER A 178 -54.07 2.65 11.22
C SER A 178 -55.10 1.78 10.44
N THR A 179 -55.39 0.56 10.94
CA THR A 179 -56.65 -0.25 10.87
C THR A 179 -57.34 -0.51 9.48
N SER A 180 -58.08 -1.60 9.24
CA SER A 180 -58.85 -2.49 10.15
C SER A 180 -58.81 -3.99 9.74
N ASP A 181 -59.36 -4.84 10.61
CA ASP A 181 -59.33 -6.30 10.60
C ASP A 181 -60.25 -7.02 9.59
N LEU A 182 -59.95 -8.29 9.30
CA LEU A 182 -60.71 -9.44 9.85
C LEU A 182 -60.09 -10.80 9.46
N PHE A 183 -59.97 -11.71 10.44
CA PHE A 183 -59.73 -13.15 10.22
C PHE A 183 -61.05 -13.89 9.96
N PRO A 184 -60.99 -15.17 9.54
CA PRO A 184 -61.28 -16.19 10.56
C PRO A 184 -60.27 -17.36 10.59
N THR A 185 -60.06 -17.90 11.78
CA THR A 185 -59.37 -19.18 12.02
C THR A 185 -60.37 -20.33 12.15
N ALA A 186 -59.98 -21.52 11.69
CA ALA A 186 -60.60 -22.79 12.11
C ALA A 186 -59.57 -23.91 12.03
N SER A 187 -59.55 -24.77 13.06
CA SER A 187 -58.71 -25.98 13.14
C SER A 187 -59.59 -27.16 13.52
N THR A 188 -59.43 -28.33 12.88
CA THR A 188 -59.70 -29.64 13.51
C THR A 188 -59.28 -30.85 12.63
N SER A 189 -59.09 -31.98 13.33
CA SER A 189 -59.27 -33.38 12.89
C SER A 189 -58.39 -33.97 11.78
N SER A 190 -57.60 -34.96 12.19
CA SER A 190 -57.01 -36.04 11.39
C SER A 190 -58.06 -36.89 10.66
N MET A 191 -57.65 -37.63 9.61
CA MET A 191 -57.77 -39.11 9.50
C MET A 191 -56.85 -39.63 8.35
N GLU A 192 -56.12 -40.72 8.58
CA GLU A 192 -55.76 -41.69 7.52
C GLU A 192 -56.89 -42.76 7.44
N PRO A 193 -56.94 -43.61 6.39
CA PRO A 193 -56.28 -44.93 6.54
C PRO A 193 -55.84 -45.65 5.24
N THR A 194 -54.59 -46.14 5.21
CA THR A 194 -54.17 -47.45 4.60
C THR A 194 -54.46 -47.69 3.08
N SER A 195 -54.07 -48.77 2.39
CA SER A 195 -53.32 -50.02 2.67
C SER A 195 -52.63 -50.53 1.38
N ALA A 196 -51.87 -51.64 1.32
CA ALA A 196 -50.69 -52.05 2.09
C ALA A 196 -50.05 -53.31 1.44
N GLY A 197 -48.71 -53.41 1.35
CA GLY A 197 -48.01 -54.69 1.09
C GLY A 197 -46.81 -54.63 0.12
N GLN A 198 -45.78 -55.48 0.22
CA GLN A 198 -45.47 -56.52 1.24
C GLN A 198 -43.95 -56.61 1.50
N ALA A 199 -43.57 -57.16 2.66
CA ALA A 199 -42.19 -57.51 3.08
C ALA A 199 -42.04 -59.06 3.12
N PRO A 200 -41.17 -59.76 3.92
CA PRO A 200 -40.31 -59.42 5.07
C PRO A 200 -38.83 -59.20 4.61
N SER A 201 -37.71 -59.43 5.31
CA SER A 201 -37.34 -60.10 6.59
C SER A 201 -35.91 -59.65 7.01
N SER A 202 -35.40 -59.76 8.24
CA SER A 202 -36.00 -59.93 9.58
C SER A 202 -34.90 -59.93 10.67
N SER A 203 -35.23 -59.55 11.91
CA SER A 203 -34.54 -59.85 13.21
C SER A 203 -33.09 -59.34 13.44
N SER A 204 -32.69 -58.92 14.65
CA SER A 204 -33.36 -58.88 15.97
C SER A 204 -32.85 -57.73 16.88
N ASP A 205 -33.77 -57.17 17.68
CA ASP A 205 -33.75 -56.87 19.14
C ASP A 205 -32.44 -56.43 19.85
N GLY A 206 -32.43 -55.52 20.85
CA GLY A 206 -33.52 -54.75 21.48
C GLY A 206 -33.05 -53.84 22.65
N GLU A 207 -33.89 -52.85 22.99
CA GLU A 207 -33.76 -51.77 24.02
C GLU A 207 -34.02 -52.27 25.49
N PRO A 208 -33.90 -51.49 26.62
CA PRO A 208 -34.02 -50.01 26.73
C PRO A 208 -33.18 -49.22 27.78
N ASP A 209 -33.39 -47.89 27.75
CA ASP A 209 -33.05 -46.80 28.69
C ASP A 209 -33.60 -46.93 30.14
N LEU A 210 -32.96 -46.28 31.14
CA LEU A 210 -33.60 -45.29 32.05
C LEU A 210 -32.73 -44.66 33.16
N THR A 211 -33.00 -43.37 33.35
CA THR A 211 -32.60 -42.37 34.36
C THR A 211 -32.70 -42.77 35.85
N LEU A 212 -31.81 -42.23 36.73
CA LEU A 212 -32.14 -41.83 38.12
C LEU A 212 -31.13 -40.85 38.79
N GLN A 213 -31.48 -40.31 39.96
CA GLN A 213 -30.73 -39.29 40.73
C GLN A 213 -30.63 -39.63 42.25
N LEU A 214 -29.72 -38.91 42.95
CA LEU A 214 -29.89 -38.32 44.31
C LEU A 214 -29.39 -39.06 45.59
N LEU A 215 -29.03 -38.22 46.59
CA LEU A 215 -28.79 -38.44 48.06
C LEU A 215 -27.31 -38.71 48.49
N VAL A 216 -26.61 -37.81 49.23
CA VAL A 216 -26.69 -37.35 50.66
C VAL A 216 -25.95 -38.31 51.62
N ALA A 217 -25.10 -37.94 52.61
CA ALA A 217 -24.81 -36.69 53.36
C ALA A 217 -23.26 -36.37 53.41
N ASP A 218 -22.62 -35.54 54.25
CA ASP A 218 -22.98 -34.82 55.50
C ASP A 218 -22.12 -33.53 55.78
N GLN A 219 -22.41 -32.88 56.92
CA GLN A 219 -21.97 -31.60 57.52
C GLN A 219 -20.50 -31.51 58.03
N CYS A 220 -19.91 -30.37 58.46
CA CYS A 220 -20.08 -28.91 58.22
C CYS A 220 -18.94 -28.12 58.96
N SER A 221 -18.86 -26.79 58.75
CA SER A 221 -18.15 -25.76 59.55
C SER A 221 -16.60 -25.68 59.52
N ASP A 222 -15.97 -24.50 59.59
CA ASP A 222 -16.42 -23.12 59.29
C ASP A 222 -15.24 -22.14 59.21
N THR A 223 -15.27 -21.14 58.31
CA THR A 223 -14.97 -19.70 58.57
C THR A 223 -14.92 -18.86 57.27
N HIS A 224 -15.29 -17.58 57.38
CA HIS A 224 -15.42 -16.63 56.27
C HIS A 224 -14.08 -16.13 55.68
N THR A 225 -14.09 -15.79 54.38
CA THR A 225 -13.71 -14.44 53.89
C THR A 225 -14.46 -14.15 52.57
N THR A 226 -14.69 -12.88 52.27
CA THR A 226 -15.72 -12.36 51.34
C THR A 226 -15.17 -12.02 49.94
N LEU A 227 -16.08 -11.73 49.00
CA LEU A 227 -15.91 -11.21 47.61
C LEU A 227 -15.84 -12.29 46.51
N GLY A 228 -16.36 -12.05 45.30
CA GLY A 228 -17.07 -10.84 44.85
C GLY A 228 -17.38 -10.79 43.34
N ASN A 229 -18.19 -11.73 42.84
CA ASN A 229 -18.81 -11.80 41.50
C ASN A 229 -18.67 -10.57 40.57
N VAL A 230 -18.01 -10.74 39.43
CA VAL A 230 -18.23 -9.96 38.19
C VAL A 230 -18.23 -10.92 37.00
N ARG A 231 -19.22 -10.78 36.09
CA ARG A 231 -19.23 -11.46 34.79
C ARG A 231 -18.35 -10.69 33.81
N SER A 232 -17.50 -11.36 33.04
CA SER A 232 -16.81 -10.72 31.91
C SER A 232 -17.82 -10.25 30.87
N GLU A 233 -17.99 -8.95 30.73
CA GLU A 233 -18.73 -8.36 29.61
C GLU A 233 -17.95 -8.62 28.31
N ALA A 234 -18.68 -8.83 27.21
CA ALA A 234 -18.08 -9.03 25.89
C ALA A 234 -17.59 -7.69 25.32
N VAL A 235 -16.42 -7.25 25.81
CA VAL A 235 -15.68 -6.12 25.24
C VAL A 235 -15.43 -6.43 23.76
N LYS A 236 -15.86 -5.52 22.87
CA LYS A 236 -15.56 -5.63 21.44
C LYS A 236 -14.03 -5.57 21.26
N PRO A 237 -13.42 -6.43 20.44
CA PRO A 237 -11.97 -6.39 20.23
C PRO A 237 -11.55 -5.01 19.74
N ASP A 238 -10.33 -4.59 20.09
CA ASP A 238 -9.76 -3.37 19.51
C ASP A 238 -9.61 -3.60 18.00
N LYS A 239 -9.87 -2.55 17.20
CA LYS A 239 -9.56 -2.57 15.77
C LYS A 239 -8.08 -2.81 15.52
N MET A 240 -7.21 -2.39 16.44
CA MET A 240 -5.79 -2.75 16.41
C MET A 240 -5.61 -4.27 16.53
N GLU A 241 -6.24 -4.88 17.54
CA GLU A 241 -6.19 -6.32 17.81
C GLU A 241 -6.69 -7.14 16.62
N GLU A 242 -7.85 -6.79 16.04
CA GLU A 242 -8.38 -7.43 14.81
C GLU A 242 -7.35 -7.43 13.66
N THR A 243 -6.58 -6.34 13.49
CA THR A 243 -5.53 -6.26 12.45
C THR A 243 -4.22 -6.96 12.82
N LEU A 244 -3.98 -7.20 14.11
CA LEU A 244 -2.80 -7.90 14.63
C LEU A 244 -3.06 -9.39 14.90
N THR A 245 -4.27 -9.90 14.66
CA THR A 245 -4.64 -11.31 14.86
C THR A 245 -4.16 -12.23 13.71
N CYS A 246 -3.52 -13.34 14.06
CA CYS A 246 -3.15 -14.41 13.12
C CYS A 246 -4.37 -15.27 12.77
N ILE A 247 -4.80 -15.29 11.50
CA ILE A 247 -6.02 -16.02 11.09
C ILE A 247 -5.97 -17.56 11.24
N ILE A 248 -4.81 -18.14 11.59
CA ILE A 248 -4.66 -19.59 11.81
C ILE A 248 -4.96 -19.97 13.27
N CYS A 249 -4.44 -19.22 14.23
CA CYS A 249 -4.65 -19.46 15.67
C CYS A 249 -5.68 -18.53 16.32
N GLN A 250 -6.17 -17.51 15.60
CA GLN A 250 -7.17 -16.54 16.06
C GLN A 250 -6.72 -15.74 17.31
N ASP A 251 -5.42 -15.46 17.35
CA ASP A 251 -4.69 -14.87 18.48
C ASP A 251 -3.54 -13.99 17.91
N LEU A 252 -3.02 -13.03 18.69
CA LEU A 252 -2.08 -11.97 18.25
C LEU A 252 -0.83 -12.53 17.54
N LEU A 253 -0.32 -11.85 16.53
CA LEU A 253 0.84 -12.31 15.76
C LEU A 253 2.12 -12.46 16.62
N HIS A 254 2.81 -13.61 16.55
CA HIS A 254 4.05 -13.87 17.29
C HIS A 254 5.09 -14.55 16.39
N ASP A 255 6.33 -14.06 16.46
CA ASP A 255 7.41 -14.26 15.47
C ASP A 255 6.86 -14.35 14.04
N CYS A 256 6.23 -13.26 13.58
CA CYS A 256 5.39 -13.34 12.40
C CYS A 256 6.16 -13.23 11.07
N VAL A 257 5.66 -13.95 10.08
CA VAL A 257 6.22 -14.06 8.73
C VAL A 257 5.17 -13.65 7.69
N SER A 258 5.59 -12.85 6.72
CA SER A 258 4.78 -12.46 5.56
C SER A 258 5.17 -13.26 4.32
N LEU A 259 4.16 -13.67 3.55
CA LEU A 259 4.33 -14.57 2.40
C LEU A 259 4.34 -13.79 1.08
N GLN A 260 5.44 -13.84 0.33
CA GLN A 260 5.54 -13.17 -0.97
C GLN A 260 4.99 -14.06 -2.10
N PRO A 261 4.30 -13.48 -3.12
CA PRO A 261 4.11 -12.04 -3.37
C PRO A 261 2.91 -11.41 -2.66
N CYS A 262 2.09 -12.18 -1.95
CA CYS A 262 0.76 -11.75 -1.48
C CYS A 262 0.73 -10.93 -0.16
N MET A 263 1.85 -10.82 0.55
CA MET A 263 2.06 -10.09 1.82
C MET A 263 1.14 -10.43 3.00
N HIS A 264 0.38 -11.53 2.94
CA HIS A 264 -0.38 -12.03 4.09
C HIS A 264 0.57 -12.54 5.18
N THR A 265 0.23 -12.27 6.45
CA THR A 265 1.12 -12.49 7.60
C THR A 265 0.52 -13.45 8.62
N PHE A 266 1.36 -14.30 9.20
CA PHE A 266 1.00 -15.37 10.14
C PHE A 266 2.13 -15.55 11.17
N CYS A 267 1.85 -16.14 12.34
CA CYS A 267 2.91 -16.59 13.24
C CYS A 267 3.77 -17.67 12.55
N ALA A 268 5.10 -17.62 12.68
CA ALA A 268 6.00 -18.56 12.00
C ALA A 268 5.65 -20.04 12.27
N ALA A 269 5.35 -20.38 13.52
CA ALA A 269 4.90 -21.72 13.93
C ALA A 269 3.56 -22.15 13.29
N CYS A 270 2.65 -21.21 13.06
CA CYS A 270 1.35 -21.47 12.44
C CYS A 270 1.49 -21.70 10.92
N TYR A 271 2.36 -20.95 10.26
CA TYR A 271 2.67 -21.18 8.84
C TYR A 271 3.53 -22.44 8.63
N SER A 272 4.43 -22.77 9.57
CA SER A 272 5.21 -24.01 9.57
C SER A 272 4.30 -25.26 9.46
N GLY A 273 3.29 -25.36 10.33
CA GLY A 273 2.29 -26.44 10.27
C GLY A 273 1.29 -26.33 9.11
N TRP A 274 1.38 -25.29 8.27
CA TRP A 274 0.64 -25.18 7.01
C TRP A 274 1.48 -25.63 5.79
N MET A 275 2.78 -25.32 5.79
CA MET A 275 3.73 -25.73 4.73
C MET A 275 3.73 -27.23 4.48
N GLU A 276 3.56 -28.04 5.53
CA GLU A 276 3.43 -29.51 5.47
C GLU A 276 2.22 -29.99 4.65
N ARG A 277 1.23 -29.12 4.43
CA ARG A 277 -0.05 -29.42 3.78
C ARG A 277 -0.27 -28.63 2.48
N SER A 278 0.37 -27.47 2.31
CA SER A 278 0.27 -26.68 1.08
C SER A 278 1.39 -25.63 0.94
N THR A 279 1.87 -25.46 -0.29
CA THR A 279 2.76 -24.36 -0.72
C THR A 279 2.00 -23.07 -1.09
N LEU A 280 0.68 -23.03 -0.89
CA LEU A 280 -0.18 -21.89 -1.17
C LEU A 280 -0.50 -21.11 0.11
N CYS A 281 -0.61 -19.78 0.01
CA CYS A 281 -0.97 -18.92 1.15
C CYS A 281 -2.33 -19.33 1.78
N PRO A 282 -2.42 -19.48 3.12
CA PRO A 282 -3.67 -19.82 3.80
C PRO A 282 -4.86 -18.90 3.46
N THR A 283 -4.63 -17.58 3.40
CA THR A 283 -5.68 -16.58 3.19
C THR A 283 -6.14 -16.50 1.74
N CYS A 284 -5.21 -16.26 0.81
CA CYS A 284 -5.52 -15.91 -0.58
C CYS A 284 -5.18 -17.01 -1.61
N ARG A 285 -4.52 -18.09 -1.19
CA ARG A 285 -4.11 -19.24 -2.01
C ARG A 285 -3.18 -18.91 -3.19
N CYS A 286 -2.57 -17.73 -3.20
CA CYS A 286 -1.43 -17.46 -4.08
C CYS A 286 -0.28 -18.43 -3.76
N PRO A 287 0.46 -18.93 -4.78
CA PRO A 287 1.72 -19.64 -4.56
C PRO A 287 2.69 -18.77 -3.75
N VAL A 288 3.40 -19.39 -2.81
CA VAL A 288 4.36 -18.69 -1.95
C VAL A 288 5.76 -18.86 -2.52
N GLU A 289 6.33 -17.77 -3.03
CA GLU A 289 7.69 -17.75 -3.59
C GLU A 289 8.77 -17.64 -2.50
N ARG A 290 8.50 -16.81 -1.48
CA ARG A 290 9.43 -16.43 -0.40
C ARG A 290 8.67 -16.18 0.90
N ILE A 291 9.36 -16.41 2.00
CA ILE A 291 8.91 -16.14 3.37
C ILE A 291 9.84 -15.07 3.94
N CYS A 292 9.32 -14.05 4.61
CA CYS A 292 10.15 -13.01 5.25
C CYS A 292 9.61 -12.72 6.66
N LYS A 293 10.49 -12.55 7.66
CA LYS A 293 10.07 -12.05 8.98
C LYS A 293 9.56 -10.63 8.87
N ASN A 294 8.42 -10.34 9.50
CA ASN A 294 7.82 -9.02 9.51
C ASN A 294 8.11 -8.32 10.83
N HIS A 295 9.31 -7.76 10.92
CA HIS A 295 9.76 -7.00 12.09
C HIS A 295 8.84 -5.82 12.43
N ILE A 296 8.18 -5.20 11.44
CA ILE A 296 7.24 -4.10 11.69
C ILE A 296 6.01 -4.62 12.45
N LEU A 297 5.42 -5.73 12.04
CA LEU A 297 4.26 -6.32 12.73
C LEU A 297 4.64 -6.94 14.08
N ASN A 298 5.83 -7.54 14.23
CA ASN A 298 6.33 -7.98 15.55
C ASN A 298 6.43 -6.79 16.53
N ASN A 299 7.11 -5.70 16.13
CA ASN A 299 7.26 -4.50 16.96
C ASN A 299 5.91 -3.85 17.29
N LEU A 300 4.91 -3.94 16.39
CA LEU A 300 3.55 -3.44 16.65
C LEU A 300 2.79 -4.31 17.67
N VAL A 301 2.94 -5.64 17.62
CA VAL A 301 2.38 -6.52 18.66
C VAL A 301 3.08 -6.30 20.00
N GLU A 302 4.41 -6.16 20.03
CA GLU A 302 5.15 -5.81 21.25
C GLU A 302 4.66 -4.49 21.85
N ALA A 303 4.46 -3.46 21.02
CA ALA A 303 3.90 -2.18 21.46
C ALA A 303 2.43 -2.26 21.91
N TYR A 304 1.63 -3.19 21.36
CA TYR A 304 0.26 -3.46 21.82
C TYR A 304 0.26 -4.20 23.17
N LEU A 305 1.10 -5.23 23.33
CA LEU A 305 1.25 -5.99 24.57
C LEU A 305 1.82 -5.17 25.73
N LEU A 306 2.65 -4.15 25.46
CA LEU A 306 3.07 -3.17 26.47
C LEU A 306 1.92 -2.29 27.00
N GLN A 307 0.80 -2.20 26.27
CA GLN A 307 -0.41 -1.48 26.68
C GLN A 307 -1.50 -2.44 27.20
N HIS A 308 -1.47 -3.71 26.77
CA HIS A 308 -2.38 -4.77 27.18
C HIS A 308 -1.61 -6.04 27.63
N PRO A 309 -0.95 -6.02 28.81
CA PRO A 309 -0.21 -7.19 29.31
C PRO A 309 -1.11 -8.41 29.59
N ASP A 310 -2.39 -8.16 29.84
CA ASP A 310 -3.46 -9.16 29.98
C ASP A 310 -3.66 -10.02 28.73
N LYS A 311 -3.22 -9.54 27.57
CA LYS A 311 -3.31 -10.23 26.26
C LYS A 311 -2.00 -10.91 25.86
N SER A 312 -1.01 -10.94 26.76
CA SER A 312 0.23 -11.69 26.54
C SER A 312 0.00 -13.20 26.59
N ARG A 313 0.77 -13.96 25.80
CA ARG A 313 0.73 -15.42 25.82
C ARG A 313 1.40 -15.97 27.07
N SER A 314 0.98 -17.16 27.49
CA SER A 314 1.76 -17.93 28.47
C SER A 314 3.15 -18.26 27.93
N GLU A 315 4.15 -18.37 28.81
CA GLU A 315 5.49 -18.82 28.40
C GLU A 315 5.48 -20.23 27.81
N GLU A 316 4.51 -21.07 28.20
CA GLU A 316 4.33 -22.42 27.66
C GLU A 316 3.87 -22.37 26.21
N ASP A 317 2.93 -21.48 25.86
CA ASP A 317 2.51 -21.24 24.48
C ASP A 317 3.66 -20.69 23.64
N VAL A 318 4.47 -19.78 24.18
CA VAL A 318 5.67 -19.25 23.50
C VAL A 318 6.69 -20.37 23.24
N ARG A 319 6.98 -21.22 24.22
CA ARG A 319 7.85 -22.40 24.04
C ARG A 319 7.27 -23.41 23.04
N SER A 320 5.95 -23.67 23.10
CA SER A 320 5.23 -24.53 22.15
C SER A 320 5.28 -23.99 20.72
N MET A 321 5.14 -22.67 20.54
CA MET A 321 5.25 -22.02 19.24
C MET A 321 6.69 -22.09 18.71
N ALA A 322 7.70 -21.81 19.53
CA ALA A 322 9.10 -21.95 19.15
C ALA A 322 9.43 -23.39 18.72
N ALA A 323 9.05 -24.40 19.50
CA ALA A 323 9.29 -25.82 19.19
C ALA A 323 8.56 -26.33 17.93
N ARG A 324 7.47 -25.66 17.52
CA ARG A 324 6.72 -25.98 16.29
C ARG A 324 7.14 -25.12 15.09
N ASN A 325 8.07 -24.19 15.25
CA ASN A 325 8.58 -23.38 14.16
C ASN A 325 9.62 -24.17 13.34
N LYS A 326 9.32 -24.39 12.05
CA LYS A 326 10.18 -25.11 11.10
C LYS A 326 10.72 -24.19 9.98
N ILE A 327 10.54 -22.87 10.11
CA ILE A 327 11.07 -21.89 9.16
C ILE A 327 12.50 -21.55 9.59
N THR A 328 13.45 -22.19 8.93
CA THR A 328 14.90 -22.01 9.15
C THR A 328 15.40 -20.72 8.52
N GLN A 329 16.62 -20.29 8.90
CA GLN A 329 17.17 -18.99 8.48
C GLN A 329 17.51 -18.94 6.97
N ASP A 330 17.85 -20.07 6.35
CA ASP A 330 18.03 -20.19 4.90
C ASP A 330 16.71 -20.03 4.11
N MET A 331 15.56 -20.42 4.70
CA MET A 331 14.24 -20.22 4.10
C MET A 331 13.79 -18.76 4.12
N LEU A 332 14.41 -17.93 4.97
CA LEU A 332 14.19 -16.48 5.06
C LEU A 332 15.18 -15.69 4.17
N GLN A 333 16.29 -16.30 3.77
CA GLN A 333 17.27 -15.68 2.88
C GLN A 333 16.87 -15.84 1.40
N PRO A 334 17.20 -14.89 0.53
CA PRO A 334 17.12 -15.11 -0.92
C PRO A 334 18.06 -16.27 -1.30
N LYS A 335 17.57 -17.26 -2.05
CA LYS A 335 18.42 -18.33 -2.60
C LYS A 335 19.37 -17.76 -3.65
N VAL A 336 20.51 -17.24 -3.20
CA VAL A 336 21.66 -16.88 -4.03
C VAL A 336 22.15 -18.17 -4.69
N ARG A 337 21.81 -18.36 -5.97
CA ARG A 337 22.18 -19.55 -6.73
C ARG A 337 23.66 -19.48 -7.12
N ARG A 338 24.54 -19.63 -6.12
CA ARG A 338 25.95 -20.01 -6.35
C ARG A 338 25.94 -21.28 -7.18
N SER A 339 26.42 -21.16 -8.40
CA SER A 339 26.85 -22.32 -9.20
C SER A 339 28.28 -22.66 -8.79
N PHE A 340 28.75 -23.82 -9.23
CA PHE A 340 30.11 -24.39 -9.12
C PHE A 340 30.41 -25.30 -7.92
N SER A 341 30.84 -26.50 -8.32
CA SER A 341 31.50 -27.61 -7.61
C SER A 341 30.88 -28.17 -6.33
N ASP A 342 30.46 -29.42 -6.43
CA ASP A 342 30.61 -30.39 -5.36
C ASP A 342 32.11 -30.73 -5.17
N GLU A 343 32.52 -30.98 -3.93
CA GLU A 343 33.57 -31.91 -3.46
C GLU A 343 33.28 -32.15 -1.95
N GLU A 344 33.54 -33.36 -1.43
CA GLU A 344 33.11 -33.76 -0.07
C GLU A 344 34.16 -33.52 1.03
N GLY A 345 33.72 -33.34 2.29
CA GLY A 345 34.52 -33.73 3.46
C GLY A 345 34.50 -32.82 4.71
N SER A 346 33.98 -33.38 5.82
CA SER A 346 34.49 -33.36 7.23
C SER A 346 35.35 -32.18 7.74
N SER A 347 35.16 -31.64 8.97
CA SER A 347 34.11 -31.85 9.99
C SER A 347 34.17 -30.76 11.09
N GLU A 348 33.15 -30.75 11.96
CA GLU A 348 33.08 -30.35 13.39
C GLU A 348 33.79 -29.10 13.97
N ASP A 349 33.06 -28.46 14.89
CA ASP A 349 33.47 -27.64 16.04
C ASP A 349 34.64 -26.65 15.94
N LEU A 350 34.31 -25.34 16.07
CA LEU A 350 34.44 -24.67 17.37
C LEU A 350 33.56 -23.39 17.45
N LEU A 351 33.05 -23.06 18.64
CA LEU A 351 32.53 -21.73 18.95
C LEU A 351 33.66 -20.86 19.51
N GLU A 352 33.97 -19.74 18.88
CA GLU A 352 34.77 -18.70 19.51
C GLU A 352 34.15 -17.31 19.28
N LEU A 353 33.66 -16.71 20.38
CA LEU A 353 33.10 -15.37 20.38
C LEU A 353 34.23 -14.35 20.40
N SER A 354 34.23 -13.44 19.44
CA SER A 354 35.05 -12.22 19.50
C SER A 354 34.17 -11.00 19.22
N ASP A 355 33.85 -10.26 20.28
CA ASP A 355 33.25 -8.94 20.18
C ASP A 355 34.29 -7.98 19.60
N VAL A 356 34.11 -7.60 18.33
CA VAL A 356 34.97 -6.63 17.64
C VAL A 356 34.11 -5.47 17.17
N ASP A 357 34.05 -4.40 17.98
CA ASP A 357 33.35 -3.16 17.66
C ASP A 357 33.82 -2.60 16.31
N SER A 358 33.00 -2.82 15.29
CA SER A 358 33.28 -2.45 13.90
C SER A 358 32.52 -1.18 13.56
N GLU A 359 32.85 -0.10 14.26
CA GLU A 359 32.28 1.23 14.07
C GLU A 359 32.78 1.95 12.81
N SER A 360 32.70 1.27 11.66
CA SER A 360 32.32 1.94 10.43
C SER A 360 31.59 1.00 9.47
N SER A 361 30.37 1.39 9.11
CA SER A 361 29.79 1.08 7.82
C SER A 361 29.24 2.39 7.29
N ASP A 362 30.09 3.12 6.58
CA ASP A 362 29.63 4.23 5.74
C ASP A 362 28.65 3.65 4.72
N VAL A 363 27.35 3.91 4.93
CA VAL A 363 26.28 3.54 4.00
C VAL A 363 26.29 4.51 2.82
N SER A 364 27.45 4.56 2.17
CA SER A 364 27.58 4.79 0.74
C SER A 364 26.44 4.03 0.06
N GLN A 365 25.54 4.77 -0.59
CA GLN A 365 24.42 4.16 -1.28
C GLN A 365 25.01 3.16 -2.30
N PRO A 366 24.49 1.92 -2.38
CA PRO A 366 25.04 0.93 -3.30
C PRO A 366 25.10 1.57 -4.68
N TYR A 367 26.28 1.59 -5.27
CA TYR A 367 26.59 2.49 -6.38
C TYR A 367 25.85 2.03 -7.64
N ILE A 368 24.61 2.47 -7.79
CA ILE A 368 23.71 1.98 -8.84
C ILE A 368 24.22 2.45 -10.20
N VAL A 369 24.53 1.46 -11.03
CA VAL A 369 24.95 1.60 -12.42
C VAL A 369 23.93 0.87 -13.28
N CYS A 370 23.36 1.54 -14.27
CA CYS A 370 22.48 0.93 -15.25
C CYS A 370 23.10 0.89 -16.65
N ARG A 371 22.38 0.30 -17.61
CA ARG A 371 22.80 0.17 -19.01
C ARG A 371 23.15 1.52 -19.65
N GLN A 372 22.46 2.59 -19.25
CA GLN A 372 22.65 3.96 -19.73
C GLN A 372 23.56 4.82 -18.85
N CYS A 373 24.25 4.26 -17.85
CA CYS A 373 25.33 4.99 -17.18
C CYS A 373 26.53 5.19 -18.13
N PRO A 374 27.21 6.34 -18.10
CA PRO A 374 28.45 6.56 -18.86
C PRO A 374 29.61 5.72 -18.32
N GLU A 375 30.66 5.50 -19.14
CA GLU A 375 31.74 4.56 -18.78
C GLU A 375 32.50 4.91 -17.50
N TYR A 376 32.76 6.20 -17.24
CA TYR A 376 33.41 6.61 -15.98
C TYR A 376 32.58 6.22 -14.75
N ARG A 377 31.24 6.14 -14.89
CA ARG A 377 30.33 5.65 -13.85
C ARG A 377 30.34 4.13 -13.78
N ARG A 378 30.40 3.41 -14.90
CA ARG A 378 30.62 1.94 -14.89
C ARG A 378 31.93 1.57 -14.17
N GLN A 379 33.01 2.29 -14.44
CA GLN A 379 34.33 2.04 -13.87
C GLN A 379 34.41 2.38 -12.37
N ALA A 380 33.85 3.52 -11.94
CA ALA A 380 33.81 3.89 -10.52
C ALA A 380 32.98 2.94 -9.63
N GLY A 381 32.08 2.14 -10.21
CA GLY A 381 31.35 1.08 -9.51
C GLY A 381 32.11 -0.24 -9.36
N GLN A 382 33.32 -0.38 -9.92
CA GLN A 382 34.11 -1.61 -9.88
C GLN A 382 35.32 -1.49 -8.95
N SER A 383 35.14 -1.86 -7.68
CA SER A 383 36.25 -2.26 -6.82
C SER A 383 36.83 -3.58 -7.34
N LEU A 384 37.89 -3.50 -8.16
CA LEU A 384 38.55 -4.65 -8.75
C LEU A 384 39.04 -5.65 -7.67
N PRO A 385 38.63 -6.93 -7.73
CA PRO A 385 39.38 -8.00 -7.08
C PRO A 385 40.70 -8.15 -7.85
N CYS A 386 41.83 -7.84 -7.23
CA CYS A 386 43.14 -8.01 -7.85
C CYS A 386 43.38 -9.50 -8.18
N PRO A 387 43.64 -9.86 -9.45
CA PRO A 387 44.12 -11.20 -9.78
C PRO A 387 45.49 -11.44 -9.13
N GLY A 388 45.70 -12.63 -8.57
CA GLY A 388 47.03 -13.07 -8.19
C GLY A 388 47.94 -13.18 -9.44
N PRO A 389 49.26 -12.92 -9.31
CA PRO A 389 50.14 -12.88 -10.48
C PRO A 389 50.36 -14.27 -11.09
N GLY A 390 49.78 -14.51 -12.27
CA GLY A 390 50.10 -15.69 -13.09
C GLY A 390 48.94 -16.26 -13.92
N SER A 391 48.62 -15.64 -15.06
CA SER A 391 47.89 -16.27 -16.18
C SER A 391 48.05 -15.43 -17.45
N GLU A 392 48.39 -16.07 -18.58
CA GLU A 392 48.57 -15.45 -19.90
C GLU A 392 47.22 -15.06 -20.55
N PRO A 393 47.19 -14.06 -21.45
CA PRO A 393 45.96 -13.57 -22.07
C PRO A 393 45.45 -14.49 -23.20
N GLY A 394 44.36 -15.22 -22.94
CA GLY A 394 43.62 -15.99 -23.96
C GLY A 394 42.67 -15.14 -24.82
N SER A 395 42.53 -15.49 -26.09
CA SER A 395 41.80 -14.71 -27.12
C SER A 395 40.27 -14.64 -26.93
N ALA A 396 39.67 -13.54 -27.38
CA ALA A 396 38.22 -13.33 -27.33
C ALA A 396 37.45 -14.07 -28.46
N PRO A 397 36.24 -14.61 -28.18
CA PRO A 397 35.34 -15.13 -29.20
C PRO A 397 34.45 -14.03 -29.83
N ALA A 398 34.10 -14.19 -31.11
CA ALA A 398 33.22 -13.29 -31.84
C ALA A 398 31.71 -13.55 -31.54
N PRO A 399 30.82 -12.55 -31.72
CA PRO A 399 29.38 -12.74 -31.58
C PRO A 399 28.81 -13.61 -32.71
N GLY A 400 27.83 -14.46 -32.39
CA GLY A 400 27.07 -15.24 -33.36
C GLY A 400 25.60 -14.80 -33.43
N ASP A 401 25.09 -14.60 -34.63
CA ASP A 401 23.70 -14.21 -34.88
C ASP A 401 22.69 -15.35 -34.63
N THR A 402 21.50 -15.01 -34.16
CA THR A 402 20.24 -15.74 -34.43
C THR A 402 19.03 -14.84 -34.10
N PRO A 403 17.86 -15.02 -34.73
CA PRO A 403 16.93 -13.92 -34.95
C PRO A 403 15.97 -13.65 -33.78
N SER A 404 15.67 -12.36 -33.57
CA SER A 404 14.53 -11.90 -32.76
C SER A 404 13.34 -11.54 -33.67
N THR A 405 12.15 -12.05 -33.35
CA THR A 405 10.91 -11.64 -34.04
C THR A 405 10.48 -10.26 -33.56
N SER A 406 10.25 -9.33 -34.50
CA SER A 406 10.16 -7.90 -34.21
C SER A 406 8.73 -7.36 -34.08
N THR A 407 8.44 -6.75 -32.94
CA THR A 407 7.53 -5.60 -32.83
C THR A 407 8.37 -4.37 -32.50
N SER A 408 8.17 -3.28 -33.26
CA SER A 408 9.06 -2.12 -33.26
C SER A 408 8.85 -1.21 -32.05
N VAL A 409 9.56 -1.48 -30.95
CA VAL A 409 9.73 -0.51 -29.86
C VAL A 409 10.71 0.55 -30.33
N THR A 410 10.28 1.81 -30.47
CA THR A 410 11.20 2.95 -30.70
C THR A 410 12.16 3.07 -29.53
N THR A 411 13.44 2.80 -29.78
CA THR A 411 14.45 2.63 -28.76
C THR A 411 14.90 3.95 -28.15
N ALA A 412 14.85 4.05 -26.81
CA ALA A 412 15.45 5.16 -26.07
C ALA A 412 17.00 5.10 -26.01
N GLN A 413 17.64 4.55 -27.05
CA GLN A 413 19.05 4.12 -27.04
C GLN A 413 20.05 5.25 -26.77
N ASP A 414 19.74 6.48 -27.21
CA ASP A 414 20.67 7.62 -27.17
C ASP A 414 20.75 8.33 -25.80
N TYR A 415 19.94 7.94 -24.80
CA TYR A 415 19.98 8.58 -23.48
C TYR A 415 21.16 8.06 -22.63
N VAL A 416 21.90 9.00 -22.03
CA VAL A 416 22.98 8.73 -21.07
C VAL A 416 22.66 9.40 -19.73
N CYS A 417 22.87 8.69 -18.63
CA CYS A 417 22.58 9.20 -17.29
C CYS A 417 23.50 10.35 -16.89
N ALA A 418 22.90 11.46 -16.43
CA ALA A 418 23.62 12.55 -15.80
C ALA A 418 24.40 12.09 -14.55
N LEU A 419 25.41 12.88 -14.16
CA LEU A 419 26.25 12.64 -12.97
C LEU A 419 25.44 12.37 -11.70
N GLN A 420 24.36 13.13 -11.48
CA GLN A 420 23.46 12.99 -10.34
C GLN A 420 22.12 12.32 -10.70
N GLY A 421 22.05 11.62 -11.84
CA GLY A 421 20.84 10.93 -12.30
C GLY A 421 20.37 9.87 -11.30
N SER A 422 19.13 10.02 -10.83
CA SER A 422 18.42 9.04 -10.02
C SER A 422 18.13 7.77 -10.81
N HIS A 423 17.99 6.65 -10.09
CA HIS A 423 17.75 5.34 -10.68
C HIS A 423 16.61 4.63 -9.95
N ALA A 424 15.75 3.95 -10.70
CA ALA A 424 14.67 3.12 -10.18
C ALA A 424 14.99 1.63 -10.45
N ILE A 425 14.75 0.77 -9.47
CA ILE A 425 14.91 -0.68 -9.62
C ILE A 425 13.62 -1.26 -10.20
N CYS A 426 13.70 -1.97 -11.33
CA CYS A 426 12.53 -2.59 -11.95
C CYS A 426 11.96 -3.72 -11.07
N THR A 427 10.70 -3.62 -10.63
CA THR A 427 10.04 -4.61 -9.77
C THR A 427 9.93 -6.01 -10.39
N CYS A 428 10.12 -6.15 -11.71
CA CYS A 428 10.13 -7.43 -12.40
C CYS A 428 11.52 -8.09 -12.47
N CYS A 429 12.54 -7.38 -12.94
CA CYS A 429 13.87 -7.95 -13.22
C CYS A 429 14.95 -7.56 -12.20
N PHE A 430 14.66 -6.65 -11.28
CA PHE A 430 15.59 -6.09 -10.28
C PHE A 430 16.82 -5.36 -10.84
N GLU A 431 16.93 -5.25 -12.16
CA GLU A 431 17.85 -4.34 -12.85
C GLU A 431 17.48 -2.86 -12.59
N PRO A 432 18.47 -1.97 -12.41
CA PRO A 432 18.26 -0.54 -12.39
C PRO A 432 17.98 0.03 -13.78
N MET A 433 17.15 1.07 -13.83
CA MET A 433 16.95 1.96 -14.98
C MET A 433 17.07 3.43 -14.53
N PRO A 434 17.34 4.39 -15.43
CA PRO A 434 17.33 5.81 -15.07
C PRO A 434 15.91 6.21 -14.65
N ASP A 435 15.74 6.95 -13.56
CA ASP A 435 14.42 7.41 -13.12
C ASP A 435 14.07 8.76 -13.77
N ARG A 436 13.34 8.70 -14.89
CA ARG A 436 12.93 9.85 -15.70
C ARG A 436 11.44 10.15 -15.54
N ARG A 437 10.81 9.66 -14.45
CA ARG A 437 9.36 9.79 -14.23
C ARG A 437 8.90 11.25 -14.10
N ALA A 438 9.66 12.08 -13.38
CA ALA A 438 9.36 13.52 -13.26
C ALA A 438 9.63 14.28 -14.57
N GLU A 439 10.66 13.87 -15.33
CA GLU A 439 10.94 14.43 -16.66
C GLU A 439 9.80 14.14 -17.64
N ARG A 440 9.18 12.95 -17.54
CA ARG A 440 8.03 12.55 -18.35
C ARG A 440 6.77 13.40 -18.13
N GLU A 441 6.63 14.04 -16.97
CA GLU A 441 5.53 14.99 -16.71
C GLU A 441 5.68 16.26 -17.57
N GLN A 442 6.89 16.54 -18.07
CA GLN A 442 7.22 17.65 -18.96
C GLN A 442 7.37 17.20 -20.43
N ASP A 443 7.90 16.00 -20.67
CA ASP A 443 8.05 15.40 -22.00
C ASP A 443 7.32 14.04 -22.14
N PRO A 444 6.09 14.03 -22.70
CA PRO A 444 5.32 12.80 -22.93
C PRO A 444 5.98 11.77 -23.87
N ARG A 445 7.02 12.15 -24.63
CA ARG A 445 7.80 11.23 -25.49
C ARG A 445 8.62 10.24 -24.67
N ILE A 446 8.91 10.55 -23.40
CA ILE A 446 9.58 9.64 -22.49
C ILE A 446 8.65 8.47 -22.18
N ALA A 447 9.12 7.25 -22.41
CA ALA A 447 8.32 6.05 -22.23
C ALA A 447 7.89 5.88 -20.75
N PRO A 448 6.68 5.38 -20.47
CA PRO A 448 6.21 5.13 -19.10
C PRO A 448 7.12 4.14 -18.35
N GLN A 449 7.48 4.48 -17.11
CA GLN A 449 8.37 3.67 -16.26
C GLN A 449 7.68 3.09 -15.01
N GLN A 450 6.36 3.26 -14.86
CA GLN A 450 5.60 2.72 -13.72
C GLN A 450 4.16 2.33 -14.10
N CYS A 451 3.57 1.43 -13.32
CA CYS A 451 2.17 1.07 -13.43
C CYS A 451 1.27 2.19 -12.88
N ALA A 452 0.25 2.61 -13.64
CA ALA A 452 -0.66 3.70 -13.25
C ALA A 452 -1.50 3.40 -11.99
N VAL A 453 -1.66 2.11 -11.63
CA VAL A 453 -2.52 1.68 -10.52
C VAL A 453 -1.74 1.44 -9.22
N CYS A 454 -0.61 0.72 -9.28
CA CYS A 454 0.18 0.39 -8.08
C CYS A 454 1.47 1.22 -7.91
N LEU A 455 1.75 2.14 -8.85
CA LEU A 455 2.91 3.04 -8.88
C LEU A 455 4.29 2.36 -8.80
N GLN A 456 4.34 1.03 -8.93
CA GLN A 456 5.58 0.27 -8.92
C GLN A 456 6.36 0.48 -10.25
N PRO A 457 7.69 0.60 -10.19
CA PRO A 457 8.55 0.85 -11.35
C PRO A 457 8.79 -0.40 -12.20
N PHE A 458 8.73 -0.26 -13.53
CA PHE A 458 8.98 -1.33 -14.50
C PHE A 458 9.66 -0.79 -15.76
N CYS A 459 10.66 -1.51 -16.28
CA CYS A 459 11.51 -1.04 -17.38
C CYS A 459 11.09 -1.46 -18.79
N HIS A 460 10.01 -2.25 -18.96
CA HIS A 460 9.71 -2.89 -20.25
C HIS A 460 9.39 -1.87 -21.36
N LEU A 461 8.48 -0.93 -21.13
CA LEU A 461 8.19 0.14 -22.10
C LEU A 461 9.37 1.09 -22.34
N TYR A 462 10.31 1.19 -21.39
CA TYR A 462 11.44 2.10 -21.49
C TYR A 462 12.56 1.58 -22.41
N TRP A 463 12.92 0.29 -22.29
CA TRP A 463 14.02 -0.30 -23.08
C TRP A 463 13.96 -1.84 -23.25
N GLY A 464 12.82 -2.47 -22.97
CA GLY A 464 12.67 -3.92 -22.92
C GLY A 464 13.17 -4.56 -21.62
N CYS A 465 12.30 -5.32 -20.95
CA CYS A 465 12.64 -6.04 -19.72
C CYS A 465 13.24 -7.41 -20.06
N ALA A 466 14.54 -7.61 -19.79
CA ALA A 466 15.30 -8.80 -20.20
C ALA A 466 15.25 -9.99 -19.23
N ARG A 467 14.33 -10.02 -18.24
CA ARG A 467 14.18 -11.17 -17.34
C ARG A 467 13.62 -12.38 -18.10
N PRO A 468 14.24 -13.57 -18.01
CA PRO A 468 13.66 -14.80 -18.55
C PRO A 468 12.24 -15.05 -18.03
N GLY A 469 11.31 -15.36 -18.94
CA GLY A 469 9.88 -15.52 -18.63
C GLY A 469 9.08 -14.23 -18.45
N CYS A 470 9.67 -13.05 -18.68
CA CYS A 470 8.94 -11.78 -18.72
C CYS A 470 8.28 -11.59 -20.09
N LEU A 471 6.94 -11.58 -20.13
CA LEU A 471 6.15 -11.39 -21.36
C LEU A 471 5.91 -9.91 -21.73
N GLY A 472 6.38 -8.98 -20.90
CA GLY A 472 5.98 -7.56 -20.97
C GLY A 472 5.48 -7.07 -19.60
N CYS A 473 6.38 -6.81 -18.66
CA CYS A 473 5.98 -6.46 -17.28
C CYS A 473 5.32 -5.08 -17.13
N LEU A 474 5.27 -4.28 -18.20
CA LEU A 474 4.54 -3.03 -18.31
C LEU A 474 4.09 -2.83 -19.76
N ALA A 475 2.82 -2.48 -19.98
CA ALA A 475 2.24 -2.16 -21.29
C ALA A 475 0.92 -1.38 -21.14
N PRO A 476 0.38 -0.74 -22.20
CA PRO A 476 -1.04 -0.39 -22.27
C PRO A 476 -1.91 -1.64 -22.05
N PHE A 477 -3.04 -1.51 -21.35
CA PHE A 477 -3.87 -2.67 -20.99
C PHE A 477 -4.42 -3.45 -22.20
N CYS A 478 -4.67 -2.80 -23.34
CA CYS A 478 -5.05 -3.45 -24.60
C CYS A 478 -3.94 -4.29 -25.25
N GLU A 479 -2.67 -4.01 -24.96
CA GLU A 479 -1.49 -4.67 -25.54
C GLU A 479 -0.83 -5.66 -24.57
N LEU A 480 -1.07 -5.48 -23.26
CA LEU A 480 -0.43 -6.21 -22.17
C LEU A 480 -0.55 -7.73 -22.32
N ASP A 481 0.60 -8.41 -22.36
CA ASP A 481 0.61 -9.85 -22.43
C ASP A 481 0.39 -10.51 -21.06
N LEU A 482 -0.58 -11.43 -21.02
CA LEU A 482 -0.97 -12.19 -19.83
C LEU A 482 -0.55 -13.67 -19.92
N GLY A 483 0.04 -14.08 -21.06
CA GLY A 483 0.48 -15.43 -21.34
C GLY A 483 -0.63 -16.41 -21.75
N ASP A 484 -0.23 -17.50 -22.39
CA ASP A 484 -1.15 -18.49 -23.00
C ASP A 484 -2.11 -19.12 -22.00
N ARG A 485 -1.72 -19.19 -20.72
CA ARG A 485 -2.50 -19.76 -19.60
C ARG A 485 -3.31 -18.73 -18.82
N CYS A 486 -3.44 -17.49 -19.31
CA CYS A 486 -4.23 -16.45 -18.61
C CYS A 486 -5.71 -16.83 -18.40
N LEU A 487 -6.25 -17.74 -19.24
CA LEU A 487 -7.61 -18.28 -19.11
C LEU A 487 -7.74 -19.40 -18.07
N ASP A 488 -6.65 -19.99 -17.56
CA ASP A 488 -6.73 -21.08 -16.58
C ASP A 488 -7.16 -20.55 -15.20
N GLY A 489 -8.37 -20.93 -14.78
CA GLY A 489 -8.98 -20.44 -13.54
C GLY A 489 -9.27 -18.94 -13.56
N VAL A 490 -9.41 -18.32 -14.73
CA VAL A 490 -9.65 -16.88 -14.90
C VAL A 490 -10.94 -16.43 -14.19
N LEU A 491 -11.99 -17.24 -14.25
CA LEU A 491 -13.26 -17.01 -13.56
C LEU A 491 -13.16 -17.46 -12.10
N SER A 492 -12.74 -16.56 -11.20
CA SER A 492 -12.70 -16.80 -9.73
C SER A 492 -11.96 -18.09 -9.28
N ASN A 493 -10.95 -18.54 -10.03
CA ASN A 493 -10.26 -19.83 -9.83
C ASN A 493 -11.18 -21.07 -9.94
N ASN A 494 -12.34 -20.92 -10.59
CA ASN A 494 -13.23 -22.00 -10.99
C ASN A 494 -12.76 -22.58 -12.33
N HIS A 495 -12.16 -23.77 -12.30
CA HIS A 495 -11.69 -24.43 -13.52
C HIS A 495 -12.85 -24.79 -14.46
N TYR A 496 -13.96 -25.33 -13.94
CA TYR A 496 -15.10 -25.75 -14.76
C TYR A 496 -15.70 -24.59 -15.58
N GLU A 497 -15.98 -23.44 -14.96
CA GLU A 497 -16.48 -22.27 -15.69
C GLU A 497 -15.43 -21.69 -16.65
N SER A 498 -14.15 -21.75 -16.28
CA SER A 498 -13.04 -21.31 -17.15
C SER A 498 -12.86 -22.23 -18.36
N ASP A 499 -13.11 -23.52 -18.21
CA ASP A 499 -13.10 -24.50 -19.29
C ASP A 499 -14.32 -24.35 -20.20
N VAL A 500 -15.51 -24.05 -19.66
CA VAL A 500 -16.68 -23.63 -20.45
C VAL A 500 -16.36 -22.40 -21.31
N LEU A 501 -15.72 -21.38 -20.73
CA LEU A 501 -15.31 -20.18 -21.45
C LEU A 501 -14.24 -20.47 -22.52
N LYS A 502 -13.21 -21.25 -22.20
CA LYS A 502 -12.18 -21.66 -23.17
C LYS A 502 -12.78 -22.40 -24.36
N ASN A 503 -13.71 -23.32 -24.12
CA ASN A 503 -14.42 -24.03 -25.18
C ASN A 503 -15.26 -23.07 -26.04
N TYR A 504 -16.02 -22.16 -25.44
CA TYR A 504 -16.81 -21.15 -26.18
C TYR A 504 -15.92 -20.28 -27.10
N LEU A 505 -14.80 -19.78 -26.59
CA LEU A 505 -13.85 -18.98 -27.36
C LEU A 505 -13.24 -19.80 -28.51
N ALA A 506 -12.80 -21.03 -28.22
CA ALA A 506 -12.22 -21.93 -29.23
C ALA A 506 -13.22 -22.30 -30.35
N THR A 507 -14.47 -22.60 -30.01
CA THR A 507 -15.54 -22.89 -30.99
C THR A 507 -15.83 -21.70 -31.91
N ARG A 508 -15.63 -20.46 -31.43
CA ARG A 508 -15.77 -19.23 -32.23
C ARG A 508 -14.45 -18.76 -32.88
N GLY A 509 -13.34 -19.49 -32.72
CA GLY A 509 -12.03 -19.10 -33.24
C GLY A 509 -11.42 -17.86 -32.57
N LEU A 510 -11.88 -17.50 -31.37
CA LEU A 510 -11.47 -16.29 -30.65
C LEU A 510 -10.32 -16.58 -29.69
N THR A 511 -9.34 -15.67 -29.64
CA THR A 511 -8.28 -15.68 -28.63
C THR A 511 -8.70 -14.91 -27.38
N TRP A 512 -7.93 -15.07 -26.29
CA TRP A 512 -8.09 -14.25 -25.09
C TRP A 512 -7.85 -12.76 -25.36
N LYS A 513 -6.99 -12.40 -26.34
CA LYS A 513 -6.80 -11.00 -26.77
C LYS A 513 -8.05 -10.45 -27.47
N ASN A 514 -8.74 -11.24 -28.30
CA ASN A 514 -10.02 -10.82 -28.89
C ASN A 514 -11.09 -10.57 -27.80
N MET A 515 -11.20 -11.48 -26.82
CA MET A 515 -12.11 -11.32 -25.68
C MET A 515 -11.80 -10.04 -24.87
N LEU A 516 -10.51 -9.76 -24.62
CA LEU A 516 -10.07 -8.53 -23.97
C LEU A 516 -10.43 -7.30 -24.81
N THR A 517 -10.18 -7.30 -26.12
CA THR A 517 -10.55 -6.18 -27.02
C THR A 517 -12.04 -5.88 -26.96
N GLU A 518 -12.92 -6.87 -27.14
CA GLU A 518 -14.38 -6.69 -27.06
C GLU A 518 -14.81 -6.21 -25.67
N SER A 519 -14.20 -6.72 -24.61
CA SER A 519 -14.49 -6.30 -23.22
C SER A 519 -14.05 -4.86 -22.94
N LEU A 520 -12.96 -4.39 -23.56
CA LEU A 520 -12.51 -3.00 -23.47
C LEU A 520 -13.41 -2.05 -24.26
N VAL A 521 -13.96 -2.49 -25.41
CA VAL A 521 -14.99 -1.75 -26.15
C VAL A 521 -16.30 -1.68 -25.34
N ALA A 522 -16.69 -2.75 -24.66
CA ALA A 522 -17.84 -2.76 -23.75
C ALA A 522 -17.63 -1.83 -22.53
N LEU A 523 -16.42 -1.81 -21.96
CA LEU A 523 -16.01 -0.88 -20.89
C LEU A 523 -16.06 0.58 -21.36
N GLN A 524 -15.53 0.88 -22.55
CA GLN A 524 -15.57 2.24 -23.12
C GLN A 524 -17.00 2.73 -23.39
N ARG A 525 -17.93 1.81 -23.68
CA ARG A 525 -19.37 2.10 -23.84
C ARG A 525 -20.14 2.16 -22.51
N GLY A 526 -19.48 1.95 -21.36
CA GLY A 526 -20.11 1.87 -20.04
C GLY A 526 -20.99 0.64 -19.81
N ALA A 527 -20.92 -0.37 -20.70
CA ALA A 527 -21.68 -1.61 -20.58
C ALA A 527 -21.01 -2.60 -19.62
N PHE A 528 -19.67 -2.60 -19.56
CA PHE A 528 -18.89 -3.28 -18.52
C PHE A 528 -18.30 -2.25 -17.56
N LEU A 529 -18.02 -2.67 -16.32
CA LEU A 529 -17.45 -1.85 -15.26
C LEU A 529 -16.17 -2.51 -14.70
N LEU A 530 -15.32 -1.70 -14.06
CA LEU A 530 -14.16 -2.15 -13.30
C LEU A 530 -14.20 -1.57 -11.89
N SER A 531 -13.67 -2.31 -10.91
CA SER A 531 -13.57 -1.84 -9.51
C SER A 531 -12.69 -0.60 -9.35
N ASP A 532 -11.79 -0.35 -10.30
CA ASP A 532 -11.04 0.89 -10.45
C ASP A 532 -11.44 1.59 -11.76
N TYR A 533 -12.35 2.57 -11.64
CA TYR A 533 -12.94 3.31 -12.77
C TYR A 533 -11.93 4.12 -13.61
N ARG A 534 -10.67 4.23 -13.15
CA ARG A 534 -9.59 4.94 -13.86
C ARG A 534 -8.90 4.06 -14.91
N ILE A 535 -9.24 2.78 -14.97
CA ILE A 535 -8.65 1.81 -15.90
C ILE A 535 -9.44 1.81 -17.21
N THR A 536 -8.70 2.00 -18.30
CA THR A 536 -9.16 1.96 -19.70
C THR A 536 -8.22 1.07 -20.50
N GLY A 537 -8.53 0.78 -21.77
CA GLY A 537 -7.61 0.03 -22.65
C GLY A 537 -6.23 0.68 -22.79
N ASN A 538 -6.16 2.02 -22.76
CA ASN A 538 -4.92 2.77 -22.91
C ASN A 538 -4.17 2.97 -21.58
N THR A 539 -4.74 2.56 -20.44
CA THR A 539 -4.11 2.73 -19.13
C THR A 539 -2.90 1.81 -19.03
N VAL A 540 -1.74 2.36 -18.67
CA VAL A 540 -0.48 1.62 -18.58
C VAL A 540 -0.46 0.80 -17.28
N LEU A 541 -0.47 -0.52 -17.41
CA LEU A 541 -0.55 -1.48 -16.32
C LEU A 541 0.65 -2.44 -16.32
N CYS A 542 0.99 -2.92 -15.12
CA CYS A 542 1.82 -4.12 -14.98
C CYS A 542 0.95 -5.39 -14.95
N TYR A 543 1.57 -6.52 -15.24
CA TYR A 543 0.93 -7.85 -15.27
C TYR A 543 -0.07 -8.09 -14.12
N CYS A 544 0.31 -7.83 -12.86
CA CYS A 544 -0.55 -8.10 -11.70
C CYS A 544 -1.81 -7.21 -11.63
N CYS A 545 -1.74 -5.96 -12.13
CA CYS A 545 -2.91 -5.08 -12.17
C CYS A 545 -3.79 -5.38 -13.40
N GLY A 546 -3.15 -5.63 -14.56
CA GLY A 546 -3.86 -6.04 -15.77
C GLY A 546 -4.58 -7.38 -15.61
N LEU A 547 -3.96 -8.39 -15.01
CA LEU A 547 -4.58 -9.69 -14.75
C LEU A 547 -5.80 -9.59 -13.83
N ARG A 548 -5.78 -8.70 -12.82
CA ARG A 548 -6.95 -8.45 -11.96
C ARG A 548 -8.10 -7.85 -12.78
N SER A 549 -7.83 -6.76 -13.50
CA SER A 549 -8.82 -6.09 -14.35
C SER A 549 -9.34 -7.00 -15.48
N PHE A 550 -8.48 -7.83 -16.06
CA PHE A 550 -8.84 -8.84 -17.06
C PHE A 550 -9.80 -9.87 -16.49
N ARG A 551 -9.61 -10.34 -15.25
CA ARG A 551 -10.56 -11.27 -14.59
C ARG A 551 -11.92 -10.63 -14.34
N GLU A 552 -11.96 -9.36 -13.94
CA GLU A 552 -13.22 -8.60 -13.77
C GLU A 552 -13.97 -8.41 -15.10
N LEU A 553 -13.26 -8.06 -16.18
CA LEU A 553 -13.83 -7.98 -17.54
C LEU A 553 -14.28 -9.36 -18.06
N THR A 554 -13.47 -10.41 -17.86
CA THR A 554 -13.74 -11.78 -18.31
C THR A 554 -15.00 -12.35 -17.64
N TYR A 555 -15.24 -12.03 -16.37
CA TYR A 555 -16.48 -12.41 -15.69
C TYR A 555 -17.72 -11.80 -16.36
N GLN A 556 -17.67 -10.51 -16.69
CA GLN A 556 -18.76 -9.81 -17.37
C GLN A 556 -18.94 -10.30 -18.81
N TYR A 557 -17.85 -10.61 -19.53
CA TYR A 557 -17.90 -11.26 -20.84
C TYR A 557 -18.64 -12.61 -20.75
N ARG A 558 -18.23 -13.49 -19.83
CA ARG A 558 -18.87 -14.80 -19.59
C ARG A 558 -20.33 -14.68 -19.17
N GLN A 559 -20.71 -13.63 -18.44
CA GLN A 559 -22.08 -13.34 -18.02
C GLN A 559 -22.97 -12.86 -19.18
N ASN A 560 -22.40 -12.23 -20.20
CA ASN A 560 -23.13 -11.71 -21.38
C ASN A 560 -23.19 -12.71 -22.56
N ILE A 561 -22.62 -13.91 -22.44
CA ILE A 561 -22.79 -14.97 -23.44
C ILE A 561 -24.26 -15.44 -23.41
N PRO A 562 -25.00 -15.42 -24.55
CA PRO A 562 -26.38 -15.89 -24.58
C PRO A 562 -26.50 -17.36 -24.18
N ALA A 563 -27.52 -17.71 -23.38
CA ALA A 563 -27.74 -19.07 -22.92
C ALA A 563 -27.99 -20.08 -24.06
N SER A 564 -28.43 -19.62 -25.24
CA SER A 564 -28.58 -20.40 -26.47
C SER A 564 -27.25 -20.80 -27.13
N GLU A 565 -26.14 -20.17 -26.75
CA GLU A 565 -24.78 -20.47 -27.24
C GLU A 565 -23.97 -21.34 -26.27
N LEU A 566 -24.58 -21.76 -25.16
CA LEU A 566 -23.98 -22.61 -24.14
C LEU A 566 -24.71 -23.95 -24.07
N PRO A 567 -24.03 -25.06 -23.70
CA PRO A 567 -24.70 -26.35 -23.53
C PRO A 567 -25.79 -26.26 -22.46
N VAL A 568 -26.95 -26.88 -22.71
CA VAL A 568 -28.09 -26.87 -21.75
C VAL A 568 -27.67 -27.41 -20.38
N ALA A 569 -26.79 -28.41 -20.33
CA ALA A 569 -26.24 -28.95 -19.07
C ALA A 569 -25.38 -27.96 -18.27
N VAL A 570 -24.89 -26.87 -18.89
CA VAL A 570 -24.18 -25.78 -18.21
C VAL A 570 -25.16 -24.76 -17.66
N THR A 571 -26.23 -24.45 -18.41
CA THR A 571 -27.23 -23.42 -18.07
C THR A 571 -28.35 -23.92 -17.15
N SER A 572 -28.58 -25.23 -17.08
CA SER A 572 -29.59 -25.85 -16.20
C SER A 572 -29.09 -26.18 -14.78
N ARG A 573 -27.83 -25.84 -14.44
CA ARG A 573 -27.29 -26.07 -13.08
C ARG A 573 -27.92 -25.04 -12.12
N PRO A 574 -28.30 -25.44 -10.89
CA PRO A 574 -28.78 -24.50 -9.89
C PRO A 574 -27.68 -23.52 -9.49
N ASP A 575 -28.06 -22.26 -9.23
CA ASP A 575 -27.14 -21.25 -8.71
C ASP A 575 -26.59 -21.63 -7.34
N CYS A 576 -25.29 -21.38 -7.14
CA CYS A 576 -24.71 -21.40 -5.82
C CYS A 576 -25.21 -20.19 -5.03
N TYR A 577 -25.70 -20.37 -3.79
CA TYR A 577 -26.13 -19.24 -2.94
C TYR A 577 -25.03 -18.20 -2.66
N TRP A 578 -23.76 -18.59 -2.86
CA TRP A 578 -22.59 -17.72 -2.73
C TRP A 578 -22.14 -17.08 -4.05
N GLY A 579 -22.74 -17.47 -5.18
CA GLY A 579 -22.45 -16.98 -6.52
C GLY A 579 -20.95 -16.92 -6.84
N ARG A 580 -20.54 -15.84 -7.50
CA ARG A 580 -19.15 -15.46 -7.78
C ARG A 580 -18.22 -15.47 -6.57
N ASN A 581 -18.74 -15.26 -5.36
CA ASN A 581 -17.99 -15.18 -4.10
C ASN A 581 -17.79 -16.55 -3.42
N CYS A 582 -18.27 -17.65 -4.02
CA CYS A 582 -18.16 -18.99 -3.44
C CYS A 582 -16.71 -19.45 -3.25
N ARG A 583 -16.22 -19.52 -1.99
CA ARG A 583 -14.88 -20.06 -1.67
C ARG A 583 -14.73 -21.57 -1.99
N THR A 584 -15.82 -22.26 -2.26
CA THR A 584 -15.86 -23.70 -2.58
C THR A 584 -15.79 -23.98 -4.09
N GLN A 585 -15.96 -22.98 -4.96
CA GLN A 585 -15.97 -23.14 -6.42
C GLN A 585 -14.64 -23.62 -7.02
N VAL A 586 -13.55 -23.58 -6.25
CA VAL A 586 -12.26 -24.19 -6.64
C VAL A 586 -12.26 -25.73 -6.57
N LYS A 587 -13.28 -26.35 -5.97
CA LYS A 587 -13.43 -27.82 -5.91
C LYS A 587 -14.25 -28.29 -7.12
N ALA A 588 -13.63 -29.07 -8.02
CA ALA A 588 -14.24 -29.52 -9.28
C ALA A 588 -15.67 -30.08 -9.14
N HIS A 589 -15.93 -30.97 -8.18
CA HIS A 589 -17.26 -31.54 -7.93
C HIS A 589 -18.32 -30.48 -7.54
N HIS A 590 -17.93 -29.41 -6.83
CA HIS A 590 -18.85 -28.31 -6.50
C HIS A 590 -19.09 -27.40 -7.70
N ALA A 591 -18.04 -27.08 -8.47
CA ALA A 591 -18.10 -26.28 -9.69
C ALA A 591 -18.94 -26.92 -10.81
N MET A 592 -18.83 -28.24 -10.96
CA MET A 592 -19.63 -29.02 -11.91
C MET A 592 -21.12 -29.07 -11.52
N ARG A 593 -21.44 -29.01 -10.22
CA ARG A 593 -22.81 -29.19 -9.70
C ARG A 593 -23.62 -27.89 -9.62
N PHE A 594 -22.98 -26.74 -9.42
CA PHE A 594 -23.64 -25.45 -9.25
C PHE A 594 -23.11 -24.42 -10.25
N ASN A 595 -23.96 -23.50 -10.69
CA ASN A 595 -23.50 -22.30 -11.40
C ASN A 595 -22.84 -21.31 -10.42
N HIS A 596 -21.77 -20.65 -10.88
CA HIS A 596 -21.09 -19.55 -10.16
C HIS A 596 -21.05 -18.25 -10.98
N ILE A 597 -21.62 -18.24 -12.20
CA ILE A 597 -21.87 -17.04 -13.00
C ILE A 597 -23.24 -16.48 -12.61
N CYS A 598 -23.31 -16.05 -11.34
CA CYS A 598 -24.48 -15.51 -10.66
C CYS A 598 -24.03 -14.72 -9.43
N GLU A 599 -24.89 -13.83 -8.93
CA GLU A 599 -24.61 -13.01 -7.75
C GLU A 599 -24.88 -13.74 -6.43
N GLN A 600 -24.29 -13.23 -5.35
CA GLN A 600 -24.45 -13.80 -4.01
C GLN A 600 -25.86 -13.52 -3.46
N THR A 601 -26.58 -14.57 -3.03
CA THR A 601 -27.96 -14.51 -2.55
C THR A 601 -28.13 -14.89 -1.07
N ARG A 602 -27.10 -15.47 -0.43
CA ARG A 602 -27.02 -15.63 1.03
C ARG A 602 -25.84 -14.85 1.62
N PHE A 603 -26.02 -14.33 2.83
CA PHE A 603 -25.05 -13.50 3.55
C PHE A 603 -24.85 -13.94 5.02
N LYS A 604 -25.10 -15.22 5.34
CA LYS A 604 -24.86 -15.77 6.68
C LYS A 604 -23.44 -16.31 6.78
N ASN A 605 -22.58 -15.66 7.57
CA ASN A 605 -21.20 -16.09 7.85
C ASN A 605 -21.10 -17.57 8.26
#